data_AF-A0A5P1FGK4-F1
#
_entry.id   AF-A0A5P1FGK4-F1
#
_cell.length_a   1.000
_cell.length_b   1.000
_cell.length_c   1.000
_cell.angle_alpha   90.00
_cell.angle_beta   90.00
_cell.angle_gamma   90.00
#
_symmetry.space_group_name_H-M   'P 1'
#
loop_
_entity.id
_entity.type
_entity.pdbx_description
1 polymer ?
#
loop_
_entity_poly.entity_id
_entity_poly.type
_entity_poly.pdbx_seq_one_letter_code
_entity_poly.pdbx_strand_id
1 'polypeptide(L)'
;MVESFVKKQAVSMYKNVKKKIERGIAFLTCISVNNIACHYSPLTSDETVLEENDVVKMVIGVSYRWFYCGCCTHVLQEGPVTERAVDVITAANTTVEVSLRVVRPGKKMREI
;
A
#
# COMPACT_ATOMS: atom_id res chain seq x y z
N MET A 1 4.44 -11.66 -9.84
CA MET A 1 3.14 -11.41 -10.50
C MET A 1 2.71 -9.93 -10.41
N VAL A 2 2.70 -9.32 -9.22
CA VAL A 2 2.32 -7.89 -9.04
C VAL A 2 3.34 -6.94 -9.68
N GLU A 3 4.63 -7.12 -9.43
CA GLU A 3 5.66 -6.27 -10.06
C GLU A 3 5.62 -6.28 -11.59
N SER A 4 5.43 -7.46 -12.18
CA SER A 4 5.29 -7.59 -13.63
C SER A 4 4.05 -6.88 -14.15
N PHE A 5 2.96 -6.87 -13.39
CA PHE A 5 1.76 -6.11 -13.73
C PHE A 5 2.04 -4.60 -13.66
N VAL A 6 2.62 -4.11 -12.57
CA VAL A 6 2.97 -2.69 -12.39
C VAL A 6 3.91 -2.21 -13.50
N LYS A 7 4.98 -2.97 -13.81
CA LYS A 7 5.91 -2.64 -14.91
C LYS A 7 5.18 -2.55 -16.24
N LYS A 8 4.31 -3.52 -16.56
CA LYS A 8 3.51 -3.50 -17.80
C LYS A 8 2.58 -2.29 -17.87
N GLN A 9 1.91 -1.95 -16.78
CA GLN A 9 1.00 -0.79 -16.73
C GLN A 9 1.76 0.54 -16.81
N ALA A 10 2.87 0.70 -16.08
CA ALA A 10 3.67 1.92 -16.13
C ALA A 10 4.22 2.21 -17.55
N VAL A 11 4.62 1.16 -18.28
CA VAL A 11 5.07 1.26 -19.68
C VAL A 11 3.89 1.53 -20.63
N SER A 12 2.67 1.08 -20.30
CA SER A 12 1.51 1.26 -21.17
C SER A 12 1.02 2.72 -21.23
N MET A 13 1.21 3.50 -20.17
CA MET A 13 0.81 4.90 -20.11
C MET A 13 1.72 5.79 -20.97
N TYR A 14 1.27 6.96 -21.42
CA TYR A 14 2.13 8.00 -22.03
C TYR A 14 3.11 7.51 -23.12
N LYS A 15 2.67 6.65 -24.05
CA LYS A 15 3.54 6.11 -25.12
C LYS A 15 3.98 7.16 -26.14
N ASN A 16 3.19 8.22 -26.33
CA ASN A 16 3.38 9.21 -27.40
C ASN A 16 4.00 10.54 -26.94
N VAL A 17 4.81 10.52 -25.87
CA VAL A 17 5.45 11.73 -25.34
C VAL A 17 6.80 11.99 -26.02
N LYS A 18 7.07 13.26 -26.37
CA LYS A 18 8.29 13.69 -27.07
C LYS A 18 9.58 13.54 -26.24
N LYS A 19 9.46 13.52 -24.90
CA LYS A 19 10.59 13.37 -23.97
C LYS A 19 10.50 12.02 -23.27
N LYS A 20 11.64 11.33 -23.13
CA LYS A 20 11.70 10.09 -22.36
C LYS A 20 11.32 10.38 -20.90
N ILE A 21 10.31 9.69 -20.41
CA ILE A 21 9.84 9.78 -19.03
C ILE A 21 10.27 8.52 -18.31
N GLU A 22 10.92 8.68 -17.16
CA GLU A 22 11.19 7.58 -16.23
C GLU A 22 9.92 7.14 -15.51
N ARG A 23 9.75 5.83 -15.45
CA ARG A 23 8.55 5.17 -14.95
C ARG A 23 8.83 3.73 -14.63
N GLY A 24 8.16 3.23 -13.61
CA GLY A 24 8.33 1.86 -13.15
C GLY A 24 7.94 1.72 -11.70
N ILE A 25 8.67 0.85 -10.99
CA ILE A 25 8.43 0.56 -9.58
C ILE A 25 9.13 1.63 -8.75
N ALA A 26 8.37 2.33 -7.91
CA ALA A 26 8.90 3.27 -6.91
C ALA A 26 9.21 2.55 -5.60
N PHE A 27 8.32 1.65 -5.20
CA PHE A 27 8.40 0.88 -3.98
C PHE A 27 8.09 -0.57 -4.31
N LEU A 28 8.92 -1.49 -3.83
CA LEU A 28 8.68 -2.93 -4.01
C LEU A 28 7.31 -3.29 -3.44
N THR A 29 6.69 -4.33 -4.00
CA THR A 29 5.42 -4.81 -3.45
C THR A 29 5.69 -5.40 -2.07
N CYS A 30 5.12 -4.79 -1.04
CA CYS A 30 5.23 -5.30 0.33
C CYS A 30 3.89 -5.85 0.80
N ILE A 31 3.93 -6.99 1.49
CA ILE A 31 2.78 -7.70 2.04
C ILE A 31 3.10 -8.01 3.50
N SER A 32 2.69 -7.13 4.41
CA SER A 32 3.00 -7.24 5.84
C SER A 32 1.83 -7.86 6.60
N VAL A 33 2.04 -9.03 7.18
CA VAL A 33 1.00 -9.84 7.81
C VAL A 33 0.97 -9.60 9.32
N ASN A 34 -0.23 -9.48 9.89
CA ASN A 34 -0.48 -9.36 11.33
C ASN A 34 0.40 -8.31 12.02
N ASN A 35 1.29 -8.74 12.91
CA ASN A 35 2.18 -7.89 13.71
C ASN A 35 3.31 -7.22 12.92
N ILE A 36 3.56 -7.63 11.67
CA ILE A 36 4.58 -7.00 10.84
C ILE A 36 4.08 -5.62 10.41
N ALA A 37 4.76 -4.56 10.86
CA ALA A 37 4.28 -3.19 10.66
C ALA A 37 4.28 -2.75 9.18
N CYS A 38 5.41 -2.93 8.48
CA CYS A 38 5.58 -2.52 7.10
C CYS A 38 6.80 -3.19 6.44
N HIS A 39 6.97 -2.95 5.15
CA HIS A 39 8.18 -3.26 4.36
C HIS A 39 8.56 -4.74 4.26
N TYR A 40 7.62 -5.65 4.52
CA TYR A 40 7.82 -7.06 4.21
C TYR A 40 7.73 -7.29 2.70
N SER A 41 8.89 -7.36 2.04
CA SER A 41 9.00 -7.72 0.62
C SER A 41 9.61 -9.12 0.53
N PRO A 42 8.78 -10.18 0.39
CA PRO A 42 9.25 -11.56 0.44
C PRO A 42 10.30 -11.84 -0.64
N LEU A 43 11.31 -12.62 -0.29
CA LEU A 43 12.29 -13.14 -1.25
C LEU A 43 11.70 -14.35 -1.98
N THR A 44 12.36 -14.79 -3.05
CA THR A 44 11.93 -16.00 -3.80
C THR A 44 11.98 -17.29 -2.98
N SER A 45 12.74 -17.30 -1.89
CA SER A 45 12.85 -18.43 -0.96
C SER A 45 11.86 -18.36 0.21
N ASP A 46 10.99 -17.35 0.23
CA ASP A 46 10.00 -17.19 1.28
C ASP A 46 8.83 -18.15 1.03
N GLU A 47 8.54 -18.98 2.03
CA GLU A 47 7.49 -20.00 1.99
C GLU A 47 6.28 -19.62 2.88
N THR A 48 6.20 -18.37 3.33
CA THR A 48 5.08 -17.90 4.16
C THR A 48 3.76 -18.06 3.40
N VAL A 49 2.82 -18.79 4.01
CA VAL A 49 1.47 -18.99 3.51
C VAL A 49 0.52 -18.11 4.32
N LEU A 50 -0.41 -17.47 3.64
CA LEU A 50 -1.44 -16.65 4.27
C LEU A 50 -2.56 -17.55 4.79
N GLU A 51 -3.05 -17.23 5.99
CA GLU A 51 -4.09 -18.00 6.67
C GLU A 51 -5.42 -17.23 6.76
N GLU A 52 -6.51 -17.94 7.02
CA GLU A 52 -7.81 -17.32 7.26
C GLU A 52 -7.73 -16.41 8.50
N ASN A 53 -8.34 -15.24 8.42
CA ASN A 53 -8.32 -14.17 9.42
C ASN A 53 -7.01 -13.37 9.54
N ASP A 54 -6.02 -13.61 8.67
CA ASP A 54 -4.81 -12.78 8.63
C ASP A 54 -5.12 -11.33 8.25
N VAL A 55 -4.53 -10.39 8.98
CA VAL A 55 -4.58 -8.96 8.66
C VAL A 55 -3.38 -8.60 7.76
N VAL A 56 -3.65 -8.45 6.48
CA VAL A 56 -2.66 -8.20 5.45
C VAL A 56 -2.60 -6.72 5.08
N LYS A 57 -1.40 -6.15 5.16
CA LYS A 57 -1.11 -4.76 4.78
C LYS A 57 -0.29 -4.78 3.50
N MET A 58 -0.89 -4.33 2.41
CA MET A 58 -0.26 -4.31 1.08
C MET A 58 0.18 -2.90 0.73
N VAL A 59 1.45 -2.74 0.34
CA VAL A 59 2.01 -1.47 -0.13
C VAL A 59 2.57 -1.66 -1.53
N ILE A 60 2.15 -0.79 -2.46
CA ILE A 60 2.62 -0.78 -3.84
C ILE A 60 3.01 0.64 -4.23
N GLY A 61 4.23 0.80 -4.76
CA GLY A 61 4.70 2.10 -5.25
C GLY A 61 4.94 2.12 -6.74
N VAL A 62 4.42 3.13 -7.42
CA VAL A 62 4.63 3.39 -8.85
C VAL A 62 5.31 4.74 -9.01
N SER A 63 6.36 4.79 -9.84
CA SER A 63 6.99 6.04 -10.24
C SER A 63 6.49 6.44 -11.63
N TYR A 64 6.06 7.69 -11.76
CA TYR A 64 5.81 8.36 -13.04
C TYR A 64 6.23 9.82 -12.92
N ARG A 65 7.46 10.15 -13.36
CA ARG A 65 8.16 11.43 -13.12
C ARG A 65 8.42 11.75 -11.63
N TRP A 66 7.49 11.41 -10.75
CA TRP A 66 7.48 11.52 -9.30
C TRP A 66 7.05 10.17 -8.69
N PHE A 67 7.12 10.05 -7.37
CA PHE A 67 6.77 8.84 -6.64
C PHE A 67 5.32 8.85 -6.16
N TYR A 68 4.59 7.77 -6.43
CA TYR A 68 3.27 7.51 -5.88
C TYR A 68 3.31 6.19 -5.11
N CYS A 69 2.73 6.16 -3.92
CA CYS A 69 2.65 4.97 -3.08
C CYS A 69 1.22 4.81 -2.56
N GLY A 70 0.64 3.63 -2.76
CA GLY A 70 -0.64 3.24 -2.19
C GLY A 70 -0.44 2.15 -1.15
N CYS A 71 -1.21 2.23 -0.07
CA CYS A 71 -1.30 1.20 0.95
C CYS A 71 -2.77 0.80 1.15
N CYS A 72 -3.03 -0.48 1.36
CA CYS A 72 -4.32 -0.95 1.82
C CYS A 72 -4.15 -2.02 2.90
N THR A 73 -5.10 -2.07 3.83
CA THR A 73 -5.21 -3.12 4.85
C THR A 73 -6.44 -3.95 4.58
N HIS A 74 -6.32 -5.27 4.62
CA HIS A 74 -7.41 -6.21 4.38
C HIS A 74 -7.31 -7.40 5.33
N VAL A 75 -8.44 -8.03 5.65
CA VAL A 75 -8.48 -9.26 6.46
C VAL A 75 -8.93 -10.40 5.56
N LEU A 76 -8.19 -11.51 5.56
CA LEU A 76 -8.47 -12.66 4.70
C LEU A 76 -9.62 -13.51 5.24
N GLN A 77 -10.84 -13.04 5.03
CA GLN A 77 -12.05 -13.74 5.45
C GLN A 77 -13.26 -13.30 4.63
N GLU A 78 -14.21 -14.20 4.45
CA GLU A 78 -15.46 -13.94 3.72
C GLU A 78 -16.63 -13.50 4.64
N GLY A 79 -16.41 -13.48 5.95
CA GLY A 79 -17.42 -13.18 6.98
C GLY A 79 -17.16 -11.92 7.81
N PRO A 80 -17.84 -11.76 8.96
CA PRO A 80 -17.60 -10.66 9.92
C PRO A 80 -16.21 -10.77 10.55
N VAL A 81 -15.50 -9.64 10.68
CA VAL A 81 -14.12 -9.59 11.18
C VAL A 81 -14.09 -9.68 12.71
N THR A 82 -13.05 -10.33 13.25
CA THR A 82 -12.84 -10.43 14.70
C THR A 82 -12.71 -9.06 15.36
N GLU A 83 -13.20 -8.94 16.60
CA GLU A 83 -13.32 -7.67 17.34
C GLU A 83 -12.03 -6.83 17.31
N ARG A 84 -10.88 -7.44 17.59
CA ARG A 84 -9.59 -6.73 17.68
C ARG A 84 -9.09 -6.23 16.33
N ALA A 85 -9.31 -6.98 15.26
CA ALA A 85 -8.95 -6.55 13.91
C ALA A 85 -9.87 -5.42 13.43
N VAL A 86 -11.17 -5.47 13.77
CA VAL A 86 -12.11 -4.37 13.51
C VAL A 86 -11.66 -3.09 14.20
N ASP A 87 -11.28 -3.17 15.48
CA ASP A 87 -10.86 -2.00 16.27
C ASP A 87 -9.68 -1.28 15.62
N VAL A 88 -8.60 -2.02 15.29
CA VAL A 88 -7.38 -1.41 14.73
C VAL A 88 -7.60 -0.88 13.32
N ILE A 89 -8.37 -1.58 12.48
CA ILE A 89 -8.66 -1.13 11.11
C ILE A 89 -9.56 0.10 11.13
N THR A 90 -10.57 0.13 12.00
CA THR A 90 -11.46 1.28 12.16
C THR A 90 -10.72 2.49 12.70
N ALA A 91 -9.84 2.29 13.69
CA ALA A 91 -8.98 3.35 14.21
C ALA A 91 -8.04 3.91 13.12
N ALA A 92 -7.43 3.04 12.32
CA ALA A 92 -6.57 3.43 11.21
C ALA A 92 -7.34 4.22 10.14
N ASN A 93 -8.50 3.73 9.71
CA ASN A 93 -9.35 4.43 8.73
C ASN A 93 -9.80 5.80 9.24
N THR A 94 -10.26 5.87 10.49
CA THR A 94 -10.65 7.13 11.13
C THR A 94 -9.48 8.12 11.16
N THR A 95 -8.28 7.64 11.49
CA THR A 95 -7.06 8.47 11.51
C THR A 95 -6.75 9.02 10.11
N VAL A 96 -6.87 8.21 9.07
CA VAL A 96 -6.67 8.65 7.67
C VAL A 96 -7.70 9.69 7.27
N GLU A 97 -8.99 9.47 7.58
CA GLU A 97 -10.05 10.44 7.28
C GLU A 97 -9.85 11.78 7.98
N VAL A 98 -9.46 11.76 9.25
CA VAL A 98 -9.15 12.98 10.00
C VAL A 98 -7.92 13.67 9.43
N SER A 99 -6.84 12.91 9.17
CA SER A 99 -5.60 13.43 8.59
C SER A 99 -5.84 14.10 7.24
N LEU A 100 -6.67 13.50 6.38
CA LEU A 100 -7.05 14.08 5.08
C LEU A 100 -7.74 15.45 5.20
N ARG A 101 -8.46 15.71 6.31
CA ARG A 101 -9.11 17.01 6.58
C ARG A 101 -8.17 18.02 7.23
N VAL A 102 -7.18 17.54 7.98
CA VAL A 102 -6.24 18.37 8.74
C VAL A 102 -5.03 18.79 7.90
N VAL A 103 -4.53 17.92 7.03
CA VAL A 103 -3.33 18.17 6.20
C VAL A 103 -3.63 19.26 5.17
N ARG A 104 -3.20 20.49 5.47
CA ARG A 104 -3.32 21.65 4.59
C ARG A 104 -2.24 22.70 4.90
N PRO A 105 -1.93 23.61 3.97
CA PRO A 105 -0.93 24.66 4.20
C PRO A 105 -1.19 25.43 5.51
N GLY A 106 -0.12 25.70 6.26
CA GLY A 106 -0.19 26.41 7.55
C GLY A 106 -0.45 25.54 8.78
N LYS A 107 -0.74 24.24 8.62
CA LYS A 107 -0.82 23.29 9.74
C LYS A 107 0.53 22.67 10.09
N LYS A 108 0.81 22.47 11.38
CA LYS A 108 2.05 21.82 11.85
C LYS A 108 1.87 20.31 11.96
N MET A 109 2.96 19.57 11.79
CA MET A 109 2.96 18.10 11.89
C MET A 109 2.38 17.59 13.21
N ARG A 110 2.67 18.26 14.33
CA ARG A 110 2.12 17.90 15.67
C ARG A 110 0.60 18.04 15.82
N GLU A 111 -0.06 18.70 14.86
CA GLU A 111 -1.51 18.86 14.85
C GLU A 111 -2.20 17.78 13.99
N ILE A 112 -1.42 16.97 13.27
CA ILE A 112 -1.85 15.82 12.46
C ILE A 112 -1.55 14.57 13.29
#